data_AF-A0A672GVG1-F1
#
_entry.id   AF-A0A672GVG1-F1
#
_cell.length_a   1.000
_cell.length_b   1.000
_cell.length_c   1.000
_cell.angle_alpha   90.00
_cell.angle_beta   90.00
_cell.angle_gamma   90.00
#
_symmetry.space_group_name_H-M   'P 1'
#
loop_
_entity.id
_entity.type
_entity.pdbx_description
1 polymer ?
#
loop_
_entity_poly.entity_id
_entity_poly.type
_entity_poly.pdbx_seq_one_letter_code
_entity_poly.pdbx_strand_id
1 'polypeptide(L)'
;MSMLHYGTEKTSNLTKTVCAEQCDGRCFGPYVSDCCHRECAGGCYGPKDTDCFACTNFNDSGACVTQCPQPFVYNPTSFQLEHNPRAKYTYGAFCVKKCPHNFVVDHSSCVRACPSNKMEVEENRIKMCIPCTDICPKACDGIGTASLQAAQTVDSSNIDKFVNCTKINGNLLKTFNIHPSIFYQALSNLSEFTFPSFLSFPFLSPSCPCSTPPLSSARPALPSSHLHPFLPLSGISLLVLKQQGISSLQFQSLREISAGNVHITENSQLCYYNTVNWTRLFRAANQNFLVRDNRSPQESAKERMVCDALCSDAGCWGPGPDQCMSCRYFSRGRTCVDTCNLYEGDIREYANGSVCVECDAQCERADDESLTCHGPGPDHCVKCLHFKDGPNCVEKCPDGLQGANSFIFKYAEINNECHPCHANCTQGPGVRLCRFGMDKIENLKTRVD
;
A
#
# COMPACT_ATOMS: atom_id res chain seq x y z
N MET A 1 55.07 23.01 45.39
CA MET A 1 55.59 22.95 44.02
C MET A 1 55.93 21.49 43.72
N SER A 2 54.98 20.76 43.15
CA SER A 2 55.21 19.42 42.59
C SER A 2 54.31 19.32 41.34
N MET A 3 54.90 19.64 40.20
CA MET A 3 54.25 19.51 38.89
C MET A 3 54.05 18.03 38.58
N LEU A 4 52.82 17.63 38.31
CA LEU A 4 52.49 16.39 37.62
C LEU A 4 52.92 16.56 36.15
N HIS A 5 53.90 15.79 35.70
CA HIS A 5 54.22 15.66 34.28
C HIS A 5 53.08 14.93 33.56
N TYR A 6 52.33 15.67 32.75
CA TYR A 6 51.51 15.14 31.66
C TYR A 6 52.31 15.28 30.36
N GLY A 7 52.53 14.18 29.66
CA GLY A 7 53.10 14.13 28.29
C GLY A 7 53.81 12.80 28.05
N THR A 8 53.71 12.09 26.93
CA THR A 8 53.04 12.29 25.64
C THR A 8 53.16 10.95 24.90
N GLU A 9 52.07 10.20 24.71
CA GLU A 9 52.00 9.15 23.68
C GLU A 9 50.75 9.38 22.84
N LYS A 10 50.87 10.27 21.85
CA LYS A 10 49.95 10.33 20.71
C LYS A 10 50.76 10.12 19.45
N THR A 11 51.18 8.88 19.23
CA THR A 11 51.58 8.43 17.90
C THR A 11 50.31 8.32 17.06
N SER A 12 50.15 9.21 16.07
CA SER A 12 49.04 9.12 15.10
C SER A 12 49.23 7.85 14.28
N ASN A 13 48.38 6.84 14.49
CA ASN A 13 48.46 5.60 13.73
C ASN A 13 47.91 5.84 12.32
N LEU A 14 48.81 5.89 11.32
CA LEU A 14 48.47 6.15 9.92
C LEU A 14 48.00 4.85 9.28
N THR A 15 46.72 4.77 8.93
CA THR A 15 46.11 3.54 8.36
C THR A 15 45.62 3.72 6.92
N LYS A 16 46.01 4.80 6.24
CA LYS A 16 45.59 5.11 4.86
C LYS A 16 46.73 5.60 3.97
N THR A 17 47.49 6.61 4.38
CA THR A 17 48.51 7.25 3.53
C THR A 17 49.81 6.47 3.42
N VAL A 18 50.03 5.49 4.31
CA VAL A 18 51.23 4.64 4.33
C VAL A 18 51.02 3.30 3.61
N CYS A 19 49.82 3.06 3.09
CA CYS A 19 49.43 1.80 2.49
C CYS A 19 50.04 1.64 1.09
N ALA A 20 50.22 0.38 0.68
CA ALA A 20 50.59 0.07 -0.69
C ALA A 20 49.48 0.49 -1.67
N GLU A 21 49.85 0.84 -2.90
CA GLU A 21 48.94 1.28 -3.97
C GLU A 21 47.88 0.21 -4.33
N GLN A 22 48.17 -1.06 -4.08
CA GLN A 22 47.25 -2.18 -4.33
C GLN A 22 46.18 -2.33 -3.24
N CYS A 23 46.27 -1.61 -2.12
CA CYS A 23 45.26 -1.68 -1.07
C CYS A 23 44.03 -0.86 -1.47
N ASP A 24 42.85 -1.50 -1.48
CA ASP A 24 41.58 -0.83 -1.80
C ASP A 24 41.16 0.23 -0.76
N GLY A 25 41.73 0.22 0.44
CA GLY A 25 41.23 1.03 1.55
C GLY A 25 42.22 1.38 2.65
N ARG A 26 42.26 0.56 3.71
CA ARG A 26 43.08 0.76 4.92
C ARG A 26 44.20 -0.28 4.98
N CYS A 27 45.17 -0.06 5.85
CA CYS A 27 46.24 -1.01 6.15
C CYS A 27 46.72 -0.88 7.59
N PHE A 28 47.43 -1.89 8.08
CA PHE A 28 48.16 -1.85 9.35
C PHE A 28 49.69 -1.85 9.17
N GLY A 29 50.16 -1.73 7.92
CA GLY A 29 51.56 -1.66 7.52
C GLY A 29 51.72 -1.27 6.04
N PRO A 30 52.95 -1.04 5.57
CA PRO A 30 53.21 -0.53 4.23
C PRO A 30 53.22 -1.59 3.13
N TYR A 31 53.21 -2.87 3.47
CA TYR A 31 53.28 -3.96 2.50
C TYR A 31 51.89 -4.37 2.01
N VAL A 32 51.82 -4.99 0.82
CA VAL A 32 50.57 -5.51 0.25
C VAL A 32 49.93 -6.60 1.14
N SER A 33 50.74 -7.33 1.90
CA SER A 33 50.25 -8.29 2.91
C SER A 33 49.49 -7.63 4.06
N ASP A 34 49.66 -6.33 4.25
CA ASP A 34 49.15 -5.58 5.39
C ASP A 34 47.88 -4.79 5.02
N CYS A 35 47.37 -4.99 3.80
CA CYS A 35 46.10 -4.42 3.37
C CYS A 35 44.96 -5.02 4.21
N CYS A 36 44.09 -4.14 4.69
CA CYS A 36 42.85 -4.53 5.33
C CYS A 36 41.82 -5.00 4.30
N HIS A 37 40.85 -5.78 4.76
CA HIS A 37 39.65 -6.04 3.98
C HIS A 37 38.97 -4.71 3.58
N ARG A 38 38.42 -4.64 2.36
CA ARG A 38 37.80 -3.42 1.82
C ARG A 38 36.62 -2.90 2.66
N GLU A 39 35.96 -3.78 3.41
CA GLU A 39 34.84 -3.44 4.29
C GLU A 39 35.29 -2.94 5.68
N CYS A 40 36.60 -2.84 5.94
CA CYS A 40 37.11 -2.31 7.20
C CYS A 40 37.15 -0.77 7.20
N ALA A 41 36.57 -0.19 8.24
CA ALA A 41 36.65 1.24 8.54
C ALA A 41 37.68 1.50 9.64
N GLY A 42 38.46 2.58 9.47
CA GLY A 42 39.47 3.02 10.44
C GLY A 42 40.79 2.24 10.38
N GLY A 43 40.75 0.91 10.33
CA GLY A 43 41.90 0.01 10.29
C GLY A 43 41.50 -1.44 10.56
N CYS A 44 42.47 -2.34 10.69
CA CYS A 44 42.25 -3.76 10.98
C CYS A 44 43.44 -4.38 11.74
N TYR A 45 43.19 -5.53 12.37
CA TYR A 45 44.20 -6.38 13.01
C TYR A 45 44.73 -7.48 12.07
N GLY A 46 44.14 -7.62 10.88
CA GLY A 46 44.43 -8.67 9.92
C GLY A 46 43.66 -8.48 8.61
N PRO A 47 43.92 -9.32 7.61
CA PRO A 47 43.37 -9.13 6.25
C PRO A 47 41.90 -9.56 6.11
N LYS A 48 41.30 -10.23 7.10
CA LYS A 48 39.92 -10.73 7.00
C LYS A 48 38.89 -9.66 7.32
N ASP A 49 37.68 -9.86 6.83
CA ASP A 49 36.50 -9.06 7.14
C ASP A 49 36.05 -9.12 8.61
N THR A 50 36.55 -10.09 9.38
CA THR A 50 36.35 -10.22 10.83
C THR A 50 37.38 -9.46 11.68
N ASP A 51 38.47 -9.01 11.06
CA ASP A 51 39.61 -8.43 11.78
C ASP A 51 39.57 -6.89 11.79
N CYS A 52 38.47 -6.30 11.31
CA CYS A 52 38.30 -4.86 11.22
C CYS A 52 38.14 -4.20 12.59
N PHE A 53 38.63 -2.96 12.73
CA PHE A 53 38.35 -2.14 13.92
C PHE A 53 36.89 -1.72 13.99
N ALA A 54 36.31 -1.42 12.84
CA ALA A 54 34.90 -1.12 12.64
C ALA A 54 34.51 -1.51 11.21
N CYS A 55 33.23 -1.73 10.94
CA CYS A 55 32.74 -1.98 9.60
C CYS A 55 32.40 -0.68 8.87
N THR A 56 32.71 -0.61 7.58
CA THR A 56 32.31 0.49 6.71
C THR A 56 30.78 0.55 6.56
N ASN A 57 30.14 -0.62 6.45
CA ASN A 57 28.71 -0.75 6.19
C ASN A 57 28.00 -1.45 7.36
N PHE A 58 27.96 -2.79 7.36
CA PHE A 58 27.25 -3.56 8.38
C PHE A 58 28.14 -4.59 9.05
N ASN A 59 27.90 -4.80 10.35
CA ASN A 59 28.45 -5.91 11.10
C ASN A 59 27.43 -7.06 11.11
N ASP A 60 27.78 -8.16 10.46
CA ASP A 60 27.09 -9.43 10.62
C ASP A 60 27.87 -10.39 11.52
N SER A 61 27.47 -10.43 12.81
CA SER A 61 27.97 -11.41 13.78
C SER A 61 29.51 -11.44 13.90
N GLY A 62 30.17 -10.29 13.68
CA GLY A 62 31.62 -10.12 13.71
C GLY A 62 32.24 -9.86 12.34
N ALA A 63 31.60 -10.26 11.24
CA ALA A 63 32.10 -10.03 9.88
C ALA A 63 31.57 -8.72 9.29
N CYS A 64 32.43 -7.92 8.66
CA CYS A 64 32.03 -6.70 7.99
C CYS A 64 31.55 -6.99 6.56
N VAL A 65 30.27 -6.72 6.31
CA VAL A 65 29.58 -7.01 5.04
C VAL A 65 29.02 -5.74 4.41
N THR A 66 28.97 -5.72 3.07
CA THR A 66 28.36 -4.62 2.30
C THR A 66 26.85 -4.55 2.48
N GLN A 67 26.20 -5.70 2.64
CA GLN A 67 24.75 -5.82 2.80
C GLN A 67 24.42 -7.03 3.67
N CYS A 68 23.36 -6.92 4.47
CA CYS A 68 22.88 -8.06 5.25
C CYS A 68 22.29 -9.15 4.34
N PRO A 69 22.30 -10.43 4.78
CA PRO A 69 21.64 -11.52 4.07
C PRO A 69 20.19 -11.20 3.72
N GLN A 70 19.89 -11.13 2.42
CA GLN A 70 18.59 -10.71 1.90
C GLN A 70 17.46 -11.68 2.29
N PRO A 71 16.21 -11.21 2.45
CA PRO A 71 15.06 -12.03 2.80
C PRO A 71 14.70 -13.06 1.73
N PHE A 72 15.02 -12.75 0.48
CA PHE A 72 14.79 -13.61 -0.67
C PHE A 72 16.11 -13.87 -1.39
N VAL A 73 16.31 -15.11 -1.82
CA VAL A 73 17.45 -15.54 -2.63
C VAL A 73 16.95 -16.22 -3.88
N TYR A 74 17.64 -16.00 -4.99
CA TYR A 74 17.28 -16.63 -6.24
C TYR A 74 17.66 -18.12 -6.20
N ASN A 75 16.69 -19.00 -6.46
CA ASN A 75 16.91 -20.43 -6.59
C ASN A 75 17.05 -20.80 -8.08
N PRO A 76 18.25 -21.25 -8.53
CA PRO A 76 18.47 -21.61 -9.93
C PRO A 76 17.65 -22.78 -10.46
N THR A 77 17.04 -23.58 -9.57
CA THR A 77 16.25 -24.76 -9.93
C THR A 77 14.80 -24.41 -10.22
N SER A 78 14.21 -23.51 -9.41
CA SER A 78 12.83 -23.05 -9.57
C SER A 78 12.73 -21.75 -10.39
N PHE A 79 13.86 -21.10 -10.66
CA PHE A 79 13.94 -19.81 -11.38
C PHE A 79 13.16 -18.68 -10.69
N GLN A 80 13.00 -18.77 -9.38
CA GLN A 80 12.23 -17.83 -8.57
C GLN A 80 13.03 -17.33 -7.37
N LEU A 81 12.59 -16.20 -6.83
CA LEU A 81 13.07 -15.66 -5.56
C LEU A 81 12.37 -16.40 -4.42
N GLU A 82 13.12 -17.18 -3.65
CA GLU A 82 12.62 -17.97 -2.53
C GLU A 82 13.04 -17.38 -1.19
N HIS A 83 12.24 -17.62 -0.15
CA HIS A 83 12.54 -17.12 1.19
C HIS A 83 13.85 -17.72 1.72
N ASN A 84 14.78 -16.85 2.13
CA ASN A 84 16.08 -17.21 2.66
C ASN A 84 16.00 -17.51 4.17
N PRO A 85 16.25 -18.75 4.62
CA PRO A 85 16.24 -19.08 6.05
C PRO A 85 17.35 -18.36 6.85
N ARG A 86 18.39 -17.86 6.17
CA ARG A 86 19.51 -17.13 6.78
C ARG A 86 19.31 -15.61 6.72
N ALA A 87 18.13 -15.15 6.30
CA ALA A 87 17.81 -13.73 6.21
C ALA A 87 18.10 -12.99 7.53
N LYS A 88 18.65 -11.79 7.41
CA LYS A 88 18.84 -10.85 8.52
C LYS A 88 18.40 -9.47 8.07
N TYR A 89 17.88 -8.71 9.02
CA TYR A 89 17.41 -7.35 8.79
C TYR A 89 18.50 -6.35 9.17
N THR A 90 18.57 -5.26 8.41
CA THR A 90 19.45 -4.15 8.76
C THR A 90 18.86 -3.39 9.95
N TYR A 91 19.68 -3.12 10.95
CA TYR A 91 19.34 -2.27 12.09
C TYR A 91 20.54 -1.36 12.40
N GLY A 92 20.50 -0.12 11.92
CA GLY A 92 21.66 0.77 11.97
C GLY A 92 22.82 0.17 11.19
N ALA A 93 23.96 -0.06 11.85
CA ALA A 93 25.15 -0.69 11.27
C ALA A 93 25.25 -2.21 11.58
N PHE A 94 24.16 -2.87 11.94
CA PHE A 94 24.17 -4.30 12.33
C PHE A 94 23.16 -5.12 11.52
N CYS A 95 23.48 -6.39 11.31
CA CYS A 95 22.57 -7.39 10.76
C CYS A 95 21.94 -8.22 11.90
N VAL A 96 20.62 -8.13 12.06
CA VAL A 96 19.89 -8.79 13.15
C VAL A 96 18.88 -9.82 12.63
N LYS A 97 18.74 -10.96 13.31
CA LYS A 97 17.74 -11.99 12.94
C LYS A 97 16.30 -11.55 13.24
N LYS A 98 16.12 -10.67 14.23
CA LYS A 98 14.82 -10.13 14.63
C LYS A 98 14.98 -8.65 14.93
N CYS A 99 14.03 -7.84 14.46
CA CYS A 99 14.01 -6.43 14.81
C CYS A 99 13.76 -6.26 16.33
N PRO A 100 14.35 -5.22 16.95
CA PRO A 100 14.07 -4.88 18.33
C PRO A 100 12.59 -4.57 18.60
N HIS A 101 12.20 -4.58 19.87
CA HIS A 101 10.84 -4.20 20.27
C HIS A 101 10.51 -2.76 19.81
N ASN A 102 9.29 -2.53 19.32
CA ASN A 102 8.81 -1.28 18.69
C ASN A 102 9.40 -0.95 17.30
N PHE A 103 10.04 -1.90 16.63
CA PHE A 103 10.41 -1.76 15.22
C PHE A 103 9.57 -2.69 14.34
N VAL A 104 9.43 -2.29 13.09
CA VAL A 104 8.67 -2.97 12.05
C VAL A 104 9.62 -3.30 10.89
N VAL A 105 9.44 -4.46 10.27
CA VAL A 105 10.24 -4.88 9.12
C VAL A 105 9.69 -4.22 7.85
N ASP A 106 10.51 -3.45 7.15
CA ASP A 106 10.23 -2.98 5.79
C ASP A 106 11.26 -3.57 4.80
N HIS A 107 10.80 -4.46 3.92
CA HIS A 107 11.60 -5.29 3.02
C HIS A 107 12.73 -6.08 3.72
N SER A 108 13.88 -5.45 3.95
CA SER A 108 15.09 -6.04 4.54
C SER A 108 15.64 -5.21 5.72
N SER A 109 14.84 -4.28 6.26
CA SER A 109 15.31 -3.26 7.20
C SER A 109 14.34 -3.07 8.37
N CYS A 110 14.86 -2.77 9.56
CA CYS A 110 14.07 -2.44 10.73
C CYS A 110 13.78 -0.94 10.79
N VAL A 111 12.54 -0.54 10.55
CA VAL A 111 12.09 0.85 10.60
C VAL A 111 11.20 1.10 11.82
N ARG A 112 11.07 2.37 12.23
CA ARG A 112 10.23 2.74 13.39
C ARG A 112 8.73 2.77 13.06
N ALA A 113 8.40 3.06 11.81
CA ALA A 113 7.04 3.15 11.30
C ALA A 113 7.07 2.85 9.81
N CYS A 114 5.98 2.31 9.26
CA CYS A 114 5.89 2.06 7.84
C CYS A 114 5.86 3.36 7.00
N PRO A 115 6.39 3.32 5.77
CA PRO A 115 6.21 4.39 4.79
C PRO A 115 4.72 4.67 4.50
N SER A 116 4.40 5.88 4.03
CA SER A 116 3.01 6.33 3.82
C SER A 116 2.18 5.48 2.84
N ASN A 117 2.83 4.70 1.97
CA ASN A 117 2.21 3.80 0.99
C ASN A 117 2.17 2.33 1.46
N LYS A 118 2.47 2.07 2.74
CA LYS A 118 2.44 0.74 3.35
C LYS A 118 1.69 0.76 4.67
N MET A 119 1.20 -0.40 5.07
CA MET A 119 0.53 -0.58 6.36
C MET A 119 1.24 -1.62 7.21
N GLU A 120 1.15 -1.44 8.53
CA GLU A 120 1.67 -2.39 9.51
C GLU A 120 0.74 -3.59 9.62
N VAL A 121 1.26 -4.77 9.34
CA VAL A 121 0.58 -6.05 9.54
C VAL A 121 1.42 -6.92 10.45
N GLU A 122 0.77 -7.62 11.37
CA GLU A 122 1.43 -8.57 12.26
C GLU A 122 1.16 -9.99 11.76
N GLU A 123 2.19 -10.63 11.21
CA GLU A 123 2.14 -12.02 10.76
C GLU A 123 3.14 -12.84 11.58
N ASN A 124 2.69 -13.96 12.18
CA ASN A 124 3.54 -14.82 13.01
C ASN A 124 4.30 -14.08 14.16
N ARG A 125 3.68 -13.05 14.76
CA ARG A 125 4.28 -12.15 15.78
C ARG A 125 5.45 -11.29 15.29
N ILE A 126 5.59 -11.13 13.97
CA ILE A 126 6.54 -10.21 13.34
C ILE A 126 5.73 -9.09 12.71
N LYS A 127 6.01 -7.85 13.13
CA LYS A 127 5.41 -6.66 12.51
C LYS A 127 6.14 -6.36 11.22
N MET A 128 5.41 -6.27 10.13
CA MET A 128 5.93 -6.03 8.78
C MET A 128 5.11 -4.96 8.04
N CYS A 129 5.78 -4.25 7.14
CA CYS A 129 5.19 -3.24 6.27
C CYS A 129 4.81 -3.86 4.94
N ILE A 130 3.51 -4.01 4.67
CA ILE A 130 3.02 -4.48 3.39
C ILE A 130 2.48 -3.32 2.54
N PRO A 131 2.71 -3.31 1.22
CA PRO A 131 2.08 -2.36 0.32
C PRO A 131 0.56 -2.38 0.45
N CYS A 132 -0.04 -1.21 0.43
CA CYS A 132 -1.50 -1.08 0.42
C CYS A 132 -2.03 -1.44 -0.97
N THR A 133 -3.18 -2.10 -1.04
CA THR A 133 -3.80 -2.51 -2.32
C THR A 133 -4.28 -1.31 -3.14
N ASP A 134 -4.78 -0.26 -2.47
CA ASP A 134 -5.17 1.01 -3.08
C ASP A 134 -4.69 2.18 -2.19
N ILE A 135 -5.56 2.66 -1.30
CA ILE A 135 -5.25 3.71 -0.33
C ILE A 135 -4.96 3.04 1.00
N CYS A 136 -3.83 3.37 1.63
CA CYS A 136 -3.49 2.80 2.92
C CYS A 136 -4.55 3.08 3.97
N PRO A 137 -4.88 2.10 4.83
CA PRO A 137 -5.84 2.32 5.88
C PRO A 137 -5.42 3.47 6.79
N LYS A 138 -6.06 4.61 6.63
CA LYS A 138 -5.83 5.79 7.46
C LYS A 138 -7.03 5.92 8.38
N ALA A 139 -6.82 5.54 9.63
CA ALA A 139 -7.76 5.79 10.69
C ALA A 139 -7.69 7.27 11.07
N CYS A 140 -8.80 7.97 10.95
CA CYS A 140 -8.93 9.37 11.29
C CYS A 140 -9.89 9.55 12.46
N ASP A 141 -9.64 10.56 13.29
CA ASP A 141 -10.54 10.87 14.39
C ASP A 141 -11.87 11.42 13.85
N GLY A 142 -12.97 10.93 14.39
CA GLY A 142 -14.30 11.48 14.17
C GLY A 142 -14.60 12.66 15.10
N ILE A 143 -15.67 13.38 14.79
CA ILE A 143 -16.29 14.41 15.62
C ILE A 143 -16.52 13.88 17.04
N GLY A 144 -16.07 14.65 18.03
CA GLY A 144 -16.13 14.27 19.45
C GLY A 144 -15.01 13.33 19.92
N THR A 145 -14.03 13.01 19.07
CA THR A 145 -12.93 12.07 19.38
C THR A 145 -11.57 12.75 19.23
N ALA A 146 -10.68 12.57 20.21
CA ALA A 146 -9.28 13.02 20.22
C ALA A 146 -9.03 14.39 19.56
N SER A 147 -8.47 14.46 18.34
CA SER A 147 -8.14 15.72 17.66
C SER A 147 -9.36 16.57 17.25
N LEU A 148 -10.56 15.98 17.29
CA LEU A 148 -11.85 16.62 17.01
C LEU A 148 -12.80 16.55 18.21
N GLN A 149 -12.27 16.43 19.43
CA GLN A 149 -13.07 16.36 20.65
C GLN A 149 -13.95 17.60 20.88
N ALA A 150 -13.48 18.80 20.50
CA ALA A 150 -14.24 20.04 20.60
C ALA A 150 -15.16 20.30 19.39
N ALA A 151 -15.00 19.55 18.30
CA ALA A 151 -15.83 19.73 17.11
C ALA A 151 -17.20 19.09 17.33
N GLN A 152 -18.25 19.79 16.90
CA GLN A 152 -19.63 19.29 16.93
C GLN A 152 -20.13 18.84 15.55
N THR A 153 -19.47 19.28 14.48
CA THR A 153 -19.82 18.99 13.09
C THR A 153 -18.59 19.10 12.20
N VAL A 154 -18.66 18.47 11.04
CA VAL A 154 -17.74 18.71 9.93
C VAL A 154 -18.10 20.06 9.31
N ASP A 155 -17.12 20.93 9.19
CA ASP A 155 -17.21 22.27 8.59
C ASP A 155 -15.98 22.52 7.69
N SER A 156 -15.92 23.69 7.04
CA SER A 156 -14.79 24.06 6.17
C SER A 156 -13.44 24.14 6.91
N SER A 157 -13.42 24.19 8.24
CA SER A 157 -12.18 24.26 9.03
C SER A 157 -11.57 22.89 9.33
N ASN A 158 -12.37 21.81 9.22
CA ASN A 158 -11.93 20.47 9.58
C ASN A 158 -12.12 19.42 8.47
N ILE A 159 -12.81 19.74 7.37
CA ILE A 159 -13.06 18.82 6.24
C ILE A 159 -11.76 18.23 5.68
N ASP A 160 -10.68 19.02 5.61
CA ASP A 160 -9.39 18.58 5.09
C ASP A 160 -8.75 17.46 5.92
N LYS A 161 -9.13 17.32 7.20
CA LYS A 161 -8.64 16.25 8.07
C LYS A 161 -9.19 14.87 7.66
N PHE A 162 -10.28 14.84 6.89
CA PHE A 162 -10.92 13.61 6.43
C PHE A 162 -10.43 13.13 5.06
N VAL A 163 -9.54 13.88 4.40
CA VAL A 163 -8.99 13.51 3.10
C VAL A 163 -8.12 12.24 3.24
N ASN A 164 -8.38 11.29 2.35
CA ASN A 164 -7.74 9.96 2.27
C ASN A 164 -7.94 9.09 3.53
N CYS A 165 -8.91 9.39 4.37
CA CYS A 165 -9.31 8.50 5.45
C CYS A 165 -10.09 7.32 4.89
N THR A 166 -9.75 6.12 5.35
CA THR A 166 -10.46 4.88 4.98
C THR A 166 -11.32 4.35 6.13
N LYS A 167 -10.99 4.77 7.35
CA LYS A 167 -11.69 4.43 8.59
C LYS A 167 -11.81 5.68 9.46
N ILE A 168 -13.01 5.91 10.01
CA ILE A 168 -13.22 6.97 11.00
C ILE A 168 -13.45 6.33 12.37
N ASN A 169 -12.67 6.78 13.35
CA ASN A 169 -12.83 6.40 14.75
C ASN A 169 -13.73 7.44 15.43
N GLY A 170 -14.99 7.08 15.65
CA GLY A 170 -16.01 7.96 16.23
C GLY A 170 -17.01 8.46 15.19
N ASN A 171 -17.53 9.67 15.39
CA ASN A 171 -18.70 10.14 14.65
C ASN A 171 -18.30 10.97 13.43
N LEU A 172 -19.05 10.87 12.34
CA LEU A 172 -19.14 11.94 11.35
C LEU A 172 -20.47 12.64 11.56
N LEU A 173 -20.49 13.97 11.50
CA LEU A 173 -21.71 14.79 11.62
C LEU A 173 -21.59 15.92 10.60
N LYS A 174 -22.64 16.20 9.82
CA LYS A 174 -22.65 17.26 8.80
C LYS A 174 -23.73 18.29 9.09
N THR A 175 -23.40 19.59 8.98
CA THR A 175 -24.33 20.73 8.99
C THR A 175 -24.49 21.37 7.59
N PHE A 176 -25.47 22.27 7.42
CA PHE A 176 -25.84 22.90 6.15
C PHE A 176 -24.73 23.71 5.46
N ASN A 177 -23.68 24.11 6.17
CA ASN A 177 -22.67 25.04 5.66
C ASN A 177 -21.70 24.39 4.64
N ILE A 178 -21.77 23.06 4.45
CA ILE A 178 -20.98 22.37 3.42
C ILE A 178 -21.88 21.84 2.30
N HIS A 179 -21.52 22.18 1.06
CA HIS A 179 -22.20 21.66 -0.12
C HIS A 179 -22.17 20.11 -0.16
N PRO A 180 -23.29 19.42 -0.45
CA PRO A 180 -23.36 17.95 -0.46
C PRO A 180 -22.26 17.26 -1.25
N SER A 181 -21.97 17.70 -2.48
CA SER A 181 -20.97 17.06 -3.34
C SER A 181 -19.57 17.03 -2.72
N ILE A 182 -19.11 18.14 -2.11
CA ILE A 182 -17.78 18.24 -1.50
C ILE A 182 -17.64 17.25 -0.35
N PHE A 183 -18.70 17.11 0.45
CA PHE A 183 -18.72 16.22 1.59
C PHE A 183 -18.69 14.73 1.16
N TYR A 184 -19.52 14.33 0.21
CA TYR A 184 -19.51 12.94 -0.28
C TYR A 184 -18.22 12.58 -1.02
N GLN A 185 -17.63 13.54 -1.75
CA GLN A 185 -16.34 13.34 -2.40
C GLN A 185 -15.22 13.09 -1.38
N ALA A 186 -15.20 13.84 -0.27
CA ALA A 186 -14.24 13.64 0.81
C ALA A 186 -14.36 12.27 1.51
N LEU A 187 -15.57 11.68 1.51
CA LEU A 187 -15.86 10.40 2.18
C LEU A 187 -15.89 9.18 1.25
N SER A 188 -15.65 9.36 -0.05
CA SER A 188 -15.74 8.31 -1.09
C SER A 188 -14.84 7.08 -0.83
N ASN A 189 -13.76 7.26 -0.07
CA ASN A 189 -12.78 6.21 0.25
C ASN A 189 -13.08 5.43 1.55
N LEU A 190 -14.18 5.73 2.24
CA LEU A 190 -14.55 5.00 3.45
C LEU A 190 -15.12 3.62 3.11
N SER A 191 -14.45 2.57 3.55
CA SER A 191 -14.83 1.17 3.28
C SER A 191 -15.62 0.51 4.42
N GLU A 192 -15.49 1.03 5.64
CA GLU A 192 -16.01 0.41 6.87
C GLU A 192 -16.56 1.48 7.82
N PHE A 193 -17.83 1.34 8.24
CA PHE A 193 -18.41 2.17 9.30
C PHE A 193 -18.47 1.38 10.61
N THR A 194 -17.54 1.66 11.52
CA THR A 194 -17.60 1.16 12.90
C THR A 194 -18.12 2.28 13.80
N PHE A 195 -19.39 2.18 14.23
CA PHE A 195 -20.08 2.92 15.32
C PHE A 195 -19.63 4.36 15.70
N PRO A 196 -20.60 5.29 15.93
CA PRO A 196 -21.80 5.59 15.14
C PRO A 196 -21.54 6.75 14.16
N SER A 197 -21.87 6.56 12.88
CA SER A 197 -21.53 7.49 11.79
C SER A 197 -22.78 8.27 11.33
N PHE A 198 -23.06 9.42 11.93
CA PHE A 198 -24.29 10.19 11.73
C PHE A 198 -24.26 11.16 10.52
N LEU A 199 -24.90 10.83 9.39
CA LEU A 199 -24.94 11.71 8.21
C LEU A 199 -26.20 12.61 8.12
N SER A 200 -26.17 13.73 8.85
CA SER A 200 -26.99 14.96 8.66
C SER A 200 -28.36 15.06 9.34
N PHE A 201 -28.58 16.22 9.98
CA PHE A 201 -29.87 16.74 10.43
C PHE A 201 -30.20 18.10 9.79
N PRO A 202 -31.49 18.39 9.59
CA PRO A 202 -32.01 19.72 9.33
C PRO A 202 -32.20 20.49 10.65
N PHE A 203 -31.45 21.56 10.90
CA PHE A 203 -31.86 22.55 11.89
C PHE A 203 -33.03 23.38 11.32
N LEU A 204 -34.19 23.31 11.98
CA LEU A 204 -35.33 24.20 11.73
C LEU A 204 -34.91 25.65 12.02
N SER A 205 -35.16 26.56 11.07
CA SER A 205 -35.06 28.00 11.34
C SER A 205 -36.14 28.42 12.34
N PRO A 206 -35.85 29.28 13.33
CA PRO A 206 -36.86 29.81 14.23
C PRO A 206 -37.57 30.99 13.56
N SER A 207 -38.63 30.70 12.80
CA SER A 207 -39.54 31.75 12.32
C SER A 207 -40.97 31.22 12.29
N CYS A 208 -41.58 31.10 13.47
CA CYS A 208 -43.03 31.05 13.61
C CYS A 208 -43.51 32.43 14.09
N PRO A 209 -44.25 33.20 13.29
CA PRO A 209 -44.92 34.41 13.76
C PRO A 209 -46.27 34.02 14.37
N CYS A 210 -46.34 33.91 15.69
CA CYS A 210 -47.64 33.91 16.39
C CYS A 210 -47.88 35.29 16.99
N SER A 211 -48.90 35.94 16.43
CA SER A 211 -49.58 37.13 16.92
C SER A 211 -50.00 37.02 18.40
N THR A 212 -49.77 38.09 19.16
CA THR A 212 -50.30 38.38 20.52
C THR A 212 -51.77 38.85 20.43
N PRO A 213 -52.62 38.93 21.50
CA PRO A 213 -52.38 39.59 22.80
C PRO A 213 -53.15 38.95 24.03
N PRO A 214 -53.41 39.63 25.18
CA PRO A 214 -52.45 39.94 26.26
C PRO A 214 -52.96 39.56 27.70
N LEU A 215 -52.14 39.94 28.71
CA LEU A 215 -52.40 40.17 30.15
C LEU A 215 -51.89 39.18 31.24
N SER A 216 -50.86 39.70 31.93
CA SER A 216 -50.72 39.85 33.39
C SER A 216 -49.78 38.90 34.16
N SER A 217 -48.77 39.57 34.76
CA SER A 217 -47.98 39.23 35.94
C SER A 217 -47.25 37.88 36.01
N ALA A 218 -45.93 37.92 35.81
CA ALA A 218 -44.93 37.81 36.89
C ALA A 218 -43.50 37.56 36.35
N ARG A 219 -42.59 38.45 36.74
CA ARG A 219 -41.11 38.40 36.85
C ARG A 219 -40.23 37.84 35.69
N PRO A 220 -39.08 38.51 35.42
CA PRO A 220 -38.13 38.07 34.40
C PRO A 220 -37.24 36.94 34.94
N ALA A 221 -37.30 35.77 34.33
CA ALA A 221 -36.22 34.80 34.38
C ALA A 221 -35.52 34.85 33.02
N LEU A 222 -34.24 35.25 33.03
CA LEU A 222 -33.33 35.13 31.89
C LEU A 222 -33.46 33.71 31.30
N PRO A 223 -33.70 33.54 29.99
CA PRO A 223 -33.55 32.23 29.39
C PRO A 223 -32.04 31.99 29.29
N SER A 224 -31.49 31.26 30.25
CA SER A 224 -30.22 30.57 30.04
C SER A 224 -30.41 29.68 28.83
N SER A 225 -29.75 30.04 27.73
CA SER A 225 -29.59 29.25 26.52
C SER A 225 -28.72 28.02 26.82
N HIS A 226 -29.24 27.12 27.66
CA HIS A 226 -28.74 25.78 27.78
C HIS A 226 -29.31 24.98 26.62
N LEU A 227 -28.55 24.97 25.51
CA LEU A 227 -28.61 23.91 24.52
C LEU A 227 -28.69 22.58 25.26
N HIS A 228 -29.84 21.91 25.14
CA HIS A 228 -29.96 20.53 25.59
C HIS A 228 -28.82 19.73 24.95
N PRO A 229 -28.01 19.00 25.73
CA PRO A 229 -27.04 18.09 25.16
C PRO A 229 -27.81 17.08 24.31
N PHE A 230 -27.44 16.99 23.03
CA PHE A 230 -27.94 16.01 22.08
C PHE A 230 -28.00 14.64 22.77
N LEU A 231 -29.21 14.11 22.99
CA LEU A 231 -29.35 12.72 23.38
C LEU A 231 -28.75 11.88 22.23
N PRO A 232 -27.83 10.93 22.52
CA PRO A 232 -27.41 9.99 21.50
C PRO A 232 -28.66 9.22 21.06
N LEU A 233 -29.02 9.29 19.78
CA LEU A 233 -30.01 8.39 19.20
C LEU A 233 -29.41 6.98 19.31
N SER A 234 -29.70 6.32 20.42
CA SER A 234 -29.13 5.04 20.77
C SER A 234 -29.52 4.01 19.70
N GLY A 235 -28.52 3.48 18.99
CA GLY A 235 -28.71 2.37 18.06
C GLY A 235 -28.86 2.72 16.58
N ILE A 236 -28.59 3.96 16.13
CA ILE A 236 -28.52 4.31 14.70
C ILE A 236 -27.04 4.49 14.30
N SER A 237 -26.62 3.85 13.22
CA SER A 237 -25.24 3.92 12.68
C SER A 237 -25.11 4.71 11.39
N LEU A 238 -26.20 4.86 10.64
CA LEU A 238 -26.29 5.74 9.47
C LEU A 238 -27.64 6.46 9.51
N LEU A 239 -27.63 7.78 9.49
CA LEU A 239 -28.81 8.63 9.39
C LEU A 239 -28.63 9.51 8.14
N VAL A 240 -29.67 9.73 7.34
CA VAL A 240 -29.74 10.70 6.23
C VAL A 240 -31.14 11.31 6.21
N LEU A 241 -31.27 12.55 6.70
CA LEU A 241 -32.57 13.17 6.96
C LEU A 241 -32.72 14.55 6.30
N LYS A 242 -33.87 14.80 5.65
CA LYS A 242 -34.26 16.08 5.03
C LYS A 242 -33.22 16.72 4.11
N GLN A 243 -32.46 15.92 3.38
CA GLN A 243 -31.49 16.41 2.40
C GLN A 243 -32.19 16.65 1.06
N GLN A 244 -32.46 17.91 0.74
CA GLN A 244 -33.16 18.31 -0.48
C GLN A 244 -32.24 18.37 -1.72
N GLY A 245 -30.92 18.39 -1.52
CA GLY A 245 -29.93 18.55 -2.59
C GLY A 245 -29.22 17.28 -3.05
N ILE A 246 -29.58 16.11 -2.50
CA ILE A 246 -28.93 14.83 -2.84
C ILE A 246 -29.82 14.01 -3.77
N SER A 247 -29.24 13.52 -4.87
CA SER A 247 -29.91 12.64 -5.84
C SER A 247 -29.45 11.19 -5.75
N SER A 248 -28.26 10.93 -5.19
CA SER A 248 -27.69 9.59 -4.98
C SER A 248 -26.78 9.60 -3.75
N LEU A 249 -26.47 8.41 -3.20
CA LEU A 249 -25.63 8.26 -1.99
C LEU A 249 -24.14 8.09 -2.33
N GLN A 250 -23.84 7.42 -3.44
CA GLN A 250 -22.49 7.18 -3.96
C GLN A 250 -21.51 6.52 -2.97
N PHE A 251 -21.99 5.64 -2.10
CA PHE A 251 -21.17 4.86 -1.17
C PHE A 251 -20.50 3.65 -1.84
N GLN A 252 -19.73 3.90 -2.91
CA GLN A 252 -19.08 2.86 -3.73
C GLN A 252 -18.23 1.87 -2.92
N SER A 253 -17.51 2.37 -1.93
CA SER A 253 -16.57 1.58 -1.12
C SER A 253 -17.24 0.88 0.06
N LEU A 254 -18.51 1.16 0.36
CA LEU A 254 -19.20 0.60 1.51
C LEU A 254 -19.42 -0.90 1.34
N ARG A 255 -18.85 -1.69 2.26
CA ARG A 255 -18.97 -3.16 2.27
C ARG A 255 -19.71 -3.69 3.50
N GLU A 256 -19.59 -3.02 4.65
CA GLU A 256 -20.15 -3.48 5.91
C GLU A 256 -20.63 -2.32 6.79
N ILE A 257 -21.77 -2.53 7.45
CA ILE A 257 -22.27 -1.74 8.57
C ILE A 257 -22.27 -2.67 9.78
N SER A 258 -21.19 -2.62 10.56
CA SER A 258 -20.91 -3.64 11.57
C SER A 258 -21.93 -3.67 12.71
N ALA A 259 -22.65 -2.56 12.95
CA ALA A 259 -23.73 -2.49 13.93
C ALA A 259 -24.55 -1.20 13.79
N GLY A 260 -25.64 -1.10 14.56
CA GLY A 260 -26.59 0.02 14.51
C GLY A 260 -27.51 -0.03 13.29
N ASN A 261 -28.57 0.77 13.34
CA ASN A 261 -29.63 0.81 12.33
C ASN A 261 -29.38 1.91 11.29
N VAL A 262 -30.02 1.77 10.13
CA VAL A 262 -29.93 2.73 9.01
C VAL A 262 -31.23 3.50 8.88
N HIS A 263 -31.19 4.82 8.85
CA HIS A 263 -32.37 5.68 8.75
C HIS A 263 -32.19 6.67 7.60
N ILE A 264 -33.00 6.57 6.54
CA ILE A 264 -32.94 7.45 5.37
C ILE A 264 -34.34 7.98 5.08
N THR A 265 -34.63 9.20 5.54
CA THR A 265 -35.99 9.73 5.47
C THR A 265 -36.07 11.19 5.01
N GLU A 266 -37.19 11.55 4.38
CA GLU A 266 -37.52 12.93 3.98
C GLU A 266 -36.56 13.57 2.96
N ASN A 267 -35.87 12.77 2.14
CA ASN A 267 -34.96 13.26 1.10
C ASN A 267 -35.67 13.31 -0.26
N SER A 268 -36.30 14.45 -0.58
CA SER A 268 -37.26 14.57 -1.69
C SER A 268 -36.67 14.31 -3.08
N GLN A 269 -35.37 14.49 -3.27
CA GLN A 269 -34.67 14.30 -4.56
C GLN A 269 -33.88 12.98 -4.62
N LEU A 270 -33.78 12.23 -3.52
CA LEU A 270 -32.91 11.06 -3.41
C LEU A 270 -33.48 9.88 -4.20
N CYS A 271 -32.69 9.36 -5.13
CA CYS A 271 -32.95 8.16 -5.92
C CYS A 271 -32.00 7.01 -5.52
N TYR A 272 -32.12 5.84 -6.16
CA TYR A 272 -31.24 4.66 -6.03
C TYR A 272 -31.27 3.91 -4.69
N TYR A 273 -31.66 4.58 -3.60
CA TYR A 273 -31.72 4.01 -2.25
C TYR A 273 -32.54 2.70 -2.17
N ASN A 274 -33.53 2.55 -3.05
CA ASN A 274 -34.44 1.41 -3.10
C ASN A 274 -33.85 0.19 -3.83
N THR A 275 -32.74 0.37 -4.55
CA THR A 275 -32.06 -0.71 -5.27
C THR A 275 -31.10 -1.49 -4.38
N VAL A 276 -30.63 -0.85 -3.30
CA VAL A 276 -29.65 -1.40 -2.37
C VAL A 276 -30.30 -2.44 -1.45
N ASN A 277 -29.73 -3.64 -1.40
CA ASN A 277 -30.12 -4.63 -0.41
C ASN A 277 -29.37 -4.42 0.92
N TRP A 278 -29.92 -3.57 1.79
CA TRP A 278 -29.35 -3.20 3.09
C TRP A 278 -29.06 -4.40 4.00
N THR A 279 -29.86 -5.46 3.94
CA THR A 279 -29.69 -6.64 4.81
C THR A 279 -28.34 -7.33 4.59
N ARG A 280 -27.76 -7.24 3.37
CA ARG A 280 -26.44 -7.81 3.06
C ARG A 280 -25.28 -7.03 3.65
N LEU A 281 -25.50 -5.78 4.05
CA LEU A 281 -24.47 -4.93 4.65
C LEU A 281 -24.41 -5.10 6.17
N PHE A 282 -25.41 -5.72 6.78
CA PHE A 282 -25.49 -5.90 8.23
C PHE A 282 -24.70 -7.11 8.70
N ARG A 283 -23.92 -6.92 9.76
CA ARG A 283 -23.20 -8.01 10.43
C ARG A 283 -24.06 -8.69 11.49
N ALA A 284 -24.91 -7.93 12.17
CA ALA A 284 -25.74 -8.41 13.27
C ALA A 284 -27.20 -8.55 12.84
N ALA A 285 -27.82 -9.68 13.18
CA ALA A 285 -29.19 -10.02 12.77
C ALA A 285 -30.28 -9.10 13.37
N ASN A 286 -29.96 -8.32 14.41
CA ASN A 286 -30.87 -7.39 15.06
C ASN A 286 -30.86 -5.99 14.43
N GLN A 287 -30.01 -5.73 13.44
CA GLN A 287 -29.97 -4.46 12.72
C GLN A 287 -31.18 -4.33 11.79
N ASN A 288 -31.72 -3.11 11.72
CA ASN A 288 -32.85 -2.78 10.88
C ASN A 288 -32.57 -1.50 10.09
N PHE A 289 -33.36 -1.27 9.04
CA PHE A 289 -33.36 -0.03 8.29
C PHE A 289 -34.75 0.60 8.21
N LEU A 290 -34.82 1.92 8.25
CA LEU A 290 -36.02 2.73 8.05
C LEU A 290 -35.81 3.67 6.87
N VAL A 291 -36.54 3.44 5.79
CA VAL A 291 -36.46 4.23 4.56
C VAL A 291 -37.86 4.68 4.15
N ARG A 292 -38.14 5.99 4.21
CA ARG A 292 -39.48 6.55 3.96
C ARG A 292 -39.40 8.00 3.49
N ASP A 293 -40.46 8.52 2.88
CA ASP A 293 -40.60 9.94 2.53
C ASP A 293 -39.46 10.48 1.63
N ASN A 294 -38.84 9.60 0.85
CA ASN A 294 -37.88 9.96 -0.20
C ASN A 294 -38.60 10.00 -1.57
N ARG A 295 -37.87 10.35 -2.63
CA ARG A 295 -38.42 10.37 -3.98
C ARG A 295 -38.98 9.00 -4.38
N SER A 296 -40.15 8.98 -5.03
CA SER A 296 -40.76 7.71 -5.41
C SER A 296 -39.94 6.98 -6.49
N PRO A 297 -39.75 5.65 -6.40
CA PRO A 297 -38.99 4.89 -7.42
C PRO A 297 -39.56 5.02 -8.83
N GLN A 298 -40.87 5.24 -8.95
CA GLN A 298 -41.58 5.40 -10.23
C GLN A 298 -41.25 6.74 -10.90
N GLU A 299 -41.11 7.82 -10.13
CA GLU A 299 -40.67 9.12 -10.64
C GLU A 299 -39.19 9.08 -11.02
N SER A 300 -38.35 8.44 -10.20
CA SER A 300 -36.93 8.22 -10.50
C SER A 300 -36.74 7.49 -11.85
N ALA A 301 -37.53 6.45 -12.10
CA ALA A 301 -37.47 5.69 -13.35
C ALA A 301 -37.86 6.53 -14.58
N LYS A 302 -38.84 7.44 -14.46
CA LYS A 302 -39.24 8.34 -15.56
C LYS A 302 -38.12 9.28 -15.99
N GLU A 303 -37.28 9.70 -15.05
CA GLU A 303 -36.11 10.55 -15.31
C GLU A 303 -34.85 9.75 -15.66
N ARG A 304 -34.98 8.44 -15.93
CA ARG A 304 -33.85 7.54 -16.22
C ARG A 304 -32.81 7.48 -15.08
N MET A 305 -33.23 7.72 -13.85
CA MET A 305 -32.39 7.57 -12.65
C MET A 305 -32.43 6.12 -12.17
N VAL A 306 -31.86 5.23 -12.98
CA VAL A 306 -31.81 3.78 -12.78
C VAL A 306 -30.35 3.30 -12.81
N CYS A 307 -30.08 2.15 -12.19
CA CYS A 307 -28.74 1.58 -12.20
C CYS A 307 -28.23 1.35 -13.62
N ASP A 308 -26.92 1.41 -13.77
CA ASP A 308 -26.25 1.12 -15.04
C ASP A 308 -26.60 -0.29 -15.54
N ALA A 309 -26.65 -0.47 -16.87
CA ALA A 309 -26.94 -1.77 -17.48
C ALA A 309 -25.88 -2.85 -17.15
N LEU A 310 -24.69 -2.43 -16.73
CA LEU A 310 -23.61 -3.32 -16.30
C LEU A 310 -23.71 -3.71 -14.82
N CYS A 311 -24.60 -3.08 -14.03
CA CYS A 311 -24.87 -3.48 -12.66
C CYS A 311 -25.72 -4.76 -12.61
N SER A 312 -25.41 -5.63 -11.64
CA SER A 312 -26.25 -6.80 -11.36
C SER A 312 -27.53 -6.39 -10.63
N ASP A 313 -28.41 -7.37 -10.37
CA ASP A 313 -29.64 -7.17 -9.62
C ASP A 313 -29.40 -6.91 -8.11
N ALA A 314 -28.14 -6.84 -7.67
CA ALA A 314 -27.76 -6.40 -6.34
C ALA A 314 -27.98 -4.90 -6.08
N GLY A 315 -28.18 -4.11 -7.14
CA GLY A 315 -28.43 -2.67 -7.07
C GLY A 315 -27.18 -1.82 -7.20
N CYS A 316 -27.33 -0.51 -6.97
CA CYS A 316 -26.28 0.49 -7.14
C CYS A 316 -26.44 1.67 -6.17
N TRP A 317 -25.35 2.40 -5.96
CA TRP A 317 -25.31 3.57 -5.06
C TRP A 317 -25.60 4.90 -5.78
N GLY A 318 -25.66 4.88 -7.11
CA GLY A 318 -25.83 6.04 -7.97
C GLY A 318 -25.73 5.67 -9.45
N PRO A 319 -25.67 6.67 -10.35
CA PRO A 319 -25.50 6.43 -11.77
C PRO A 319 -24.08 5.99 -12.12
N GLY A 320 -23.95 5.23 -13.21
CA GLY A 320 -22.66 4.83 -13.78
C GLY A 320 -22.20 3.41 -13.38
N PRO A 321 -21.29 2.81 -14.17
CA PRO A 321 -20.84 1.44 -13.98
C PRO A 321 -19.86 1.26 -12.80
N ASP A 322 -19.38 2.36 -12.23
CA ASP A 322 -18.52 2.39 -11.04
C ASP A 322 -19.34 2.36 -9.73
N GLN A 323 -20.64 2.65 -9.77
CA GLN A 323 -21.50 2.71 -8.58
C GLN A 323 -22.27 1.41 -8.30
N CYS A 324 -22.01 0.35 -9.06
CA CYS A 324 -22.67 -0.93 -8.88
C CYS A 324 -22.26 -1.62 -7.58
N MET A 325 -23.22 -2.28 -6.91
CA MET A 325 -22.92 -3.10 -5.73
C MET A 325 -22.25 -4.43 -6.12
N SER A 326 -22.56 -4.94 -7.31
CA SER A 326 -21.77 -5.97 -8.01
C SER A 326 -22.00 -5.89 -9.52
N CYS A 327 -21.02 -6.34 -10.29
CA CYS A 327 -21.08 -6.30 -11.75
C CYS A 327 -21.88 -7.49 -12.30
N ARG A 328 -22.59 -7.25 -13.41
CA ARG A 328 -23.35 -8.29 -14.12
C ARG A 328 -22.45 -9.24 -14.91
N TYR A 329 -21.40 -8.69 -15.54
CA TYR A 329 -20.45 -9.44 -16.36
C TYR A 329 -19.07 -9.45 -15.70
N PHE A 330 -18.23 -8.45 -15.99
CA PHE A 330 -16.87 -8.36 -15.46
C PHE A 330 -16.63 -7.07 -14.68
N SER A 331 -15.61 -7.07 -13.84
CA SER A 331 -15.11 -5.89 -13.14
C SER A 331 -13.65 -5.62 -13.51
N ARG A 332 -13.36 -4.38 -13.90
CA ARG A 332 -12.01 -3.84 -14.06
C ARG A 332 -11.76 -2.85 -12.92
N GLY A 333 -11.01 -3.28 -11.91
CA GLY A 333 -10.86 -2.53 -10.66
C GLY A 333 -12.22 -2.29 -9.98
N ARG A 334 -12.67 -1.03 -9.93
CA ARG A 334 -13.95 -0.64 -9.32
C ARG A 334 -15.08 -0.36 -10.33
N THR A 335 -14.82 -0.57 -11.62
CA THR A 335 -15.77 -0.27 -12.69
C THR A 335 -16.27 -1.55 -13.33
N CYS A 336 -17.58 -1.68 -13.50
CA CYS A 336 -18.16 -2.78 -14.24
C CYS A 336 -17.96 -2.60 -15.74
N VAL A 337 -17.59 -3.68 -16.42
CA VAL A 337 -17.33 -3.71 -17.86
C VAL A 337 -18.01 -4.92 -18.47
N ASP A 338 -18.34 -4.83 -19.76
CA ASP A 338 -19.00 -5.90 -20.51
C ASP A 338 -18.03 -7.05 -20.85
N THR A 339 -16.78 -6.72 -21.18
CA THR A 339 -15.74 -7.63 -21.63
C THR A 339 -14.36 -7.19 -21.12
N CYS A 340 -13.47 -8.17 -20.91
CA CYS A 340 -12.06 -7.92 -20.64
C CYS A 340 -11.28 -7.75 -21.95
N ASN A 341 -10.14 -7.08 -21.89
CA ASN A 341 -9.23 -6.81 -23.02
C ASN A 341 -8.42 -8.06 -23.39
N LEU A 342 -9.11 -9.13 -23.80
CA LEU A 342 -8.49 -10.43 -24.09
C LEU A 342 -7.69 -10.41 -25.40
N TYR A 343 -8.29 -9.83 -26.44
CA TYR A 343 -7.75 -9.80 -27.81
C TYR A 343 -7.42 -8.39 -28.30
N GLU A 344 -8.03 -7.37 -27.70
CA GLU A 344 -7.92 -5.97 -28.10
C GLU A 344 -7.60 -5.09 -26.89
N GLY A 345 -7.19 -3.85 -27.13
CA GLY A 345 -6.92 -2.85 -26.09
C GLY A 345 -5.44 -2.65 -25.75
N ASP A 346 -5.15 -1.48 -25.16
CA ASP A 346 -3.80 -1.01 -24.82
C ASP A 346 -3.13 -1.82 -23.72
N ILE A 347 -3.92 -2.32 -22.79
CA ILE A 347 -3.48 -3.19 -21.71
C ILE A 347 -4.23 -4.49 -21.88
N ARG A 348 -3.47 -5.56 -22.14
CA ARG A 348 -4.02 -6.90 -22.35
C ARG A 348 -4.32 -7.53 -21.01
N GLU A 349 -5.43 -8.24 -20.95
CA GLU A 349 -5.99 -8.79 -19.73
C GLU A 349 -6.28 -10.29 -19.91
N TYR A 350 -6.40 -10.99 -18.79
CA TYR A 350 -7.06 -12.28 -18.72
C TYR A 350 -8.24 -12.19 -17.74
N ALA A 351 -9.21 -13.09 -17.90
CA ALA A 351 -10.37 -13.16 -17.03
C ALA A 351 -10.13 -14.16 -15.89
N ASN A 352 -10.06 -13.68 -14.65
CA ASN A 352 -10.07 -14.51 -13.45
C ASN A 352 -11.49 -14.55 -12.88
N GLY A 353 -12.31 -15.49 -13.37
CA GLY A 353 -13.75 -15.51 -13.08
C GLY A 353 -14.44 -14.28 -13.66
N SER A 354 -15.03 -13.43 -12.80
CA SER A 354 -15.68 -12.17 -13.20
C SER A 354 -14.78 -10.93 -13.07
N VAL A 355 -13.47 -11.11 -12.86
CA VAL A 355 -12.52 -10.00 -12.68
C VAL A 355 -11.55 -9.96 -13.85
N CYS A 356 -11.45 -8.80 -14.50
CA CYS A 356 -10.42 -8.55 -15.50
C CYS A 356 -9.11 -8.20 -14.79
N VAL A 357 -8.06 -8.95 -15.07
CA VAL A 357 -6.75 -8.75 -14.48
C VAL A 357 -5.72 -8.55 -15.59
N GLU A 358 -4.87 -7.55 -15.42
CA GLU A 358 -3.83 -7.22 -16.39
C GLU A 358 -2.79 -8.35 -16.51
N CYS A 359 -2.33 -8.59 -17.73
CA CYS A 359 -1.19 -9.47 -17.97
C CYS A 359 0.10 -8.85 -17.41
N ASP A 360 1.11 -9.69 -17.15
CA ASP A 360 2.42 -9.21 -16.72
C ASP A 360 3.04 -8.29 -17.79
N ALA A 361 3.74 -7.25 -17.35
CA ALA A 361 4.39 -6.28 -18.24
C ALA A 361 5.47 -6.91 -19.14
N GLN A 362 5.96 -8.11 -18.79
CA GLN A 362 6.90 -8.88 -19.62
C GLN A 362 6.22 -9.78 -20.66
N CYS A 363 4.89 -9.81 -20.74
CA CYS A 363 4.18 -10.52 -21.80
C CYS A 363 4.15 -9.69 -23.09
N GLU A 364 4.62 -10.27 -24.20
CA GLU A 364 4.52 -9.64 -25.51
C GLU A 364 3.06 -9.59 -25.96
N ARG A 365 2.61 -8.42 -26.42
CA ARG A 365 1.23 -8.24 -26.88
C ARG A 365 1.03 -9.06 -28.15
N ALA A 366 0.11 -10.01 -28.07
CA ALA A 366 -0.14 -10.95 -29.15
C ALA A 366 -1.08 -10.32 -30.21
N ASP A 367 -1.02 -10.79 -31.46
CA ASP A 367 -1.86 -10.27 -32.55
C ASP A 367 -3.36 -10.58 -32.32
N ASP A 368 -4.24 -9.96 -33.12
CA ASP A 368 -5.70 -9.78 -32.91
C ASP A 368 -6.58 -11.05 -32.83
N GLU A 369 -6.02 -12.25 -32.68
CA GLU A 369 -6.77 -13.50 -32.48
C GLU A 369 -6.18 -14.39 -31.37
N SER A 370 -5.16 -13.90 -30.67
CA SER A 370 -4.41 -14.66 -29.68
C SER A 370 -4.39 -13.97 -28.32
N LEU A 371 -4.46 -14.78 -27.27
CA LEU A 371 -4.34 -14.30 -25.90
C LEU A 371 -2.89 -13.92 -25.61
N THR A 372 -2.70 -12.84 -24.85
CA THR A 372 -1.36 -12.41 -24.41
C THR A 372 -0.86 -13.21 -23.21
N CYS A 373 -1.77 -13.57 -22.29
CA CYS A 373 -1.47 -14.37 -21.11
C CYS A 373 -2.66 -15.26 -20.73
N HIS A 374 -2.40 -16.29 -19.93
CA HIS A 374 -3.42 -17.22 -19.42
C HIS A 374 -3.65 -17.08 -17.91
N GLY A 375 -2.89 -16.23 -17.23
CA GLY A 375 -2.89 -16.12 -15.79
C GLY A 375 -2.01 -14.96 -15.30
N PRO A 376 -1.92 -14.78 -13.97
CA PRO A 376 -1.11 -13.73 -13.39
C PRO A 376 0.38 -14.09 -13.42
N GLY A 377 1.23 -13.07 -13.58
CA GLY A 377 2.67 -13.21 -13.46
C GLY A 377 3.40 -13.61 -14.75
N PRO A 378 4.74 -13.58 -14.72
CA PRO A 378 5.58 -13.66 -15.90
C PRO A 378 5.72 -15.07 -16.48
N ASP A 379 5.29 -16.11 -15.78
CA ASP A 379 5.27 -17.51 -16.23
C ASP A 379 4.04 -17.89 -17.06
N HIS A 380 3.01 -17.04 -17.04
CA HIS A 380 1.74 -17.28 -17.74
C HIS A 380 1.63 -16.50 -19.06
N CYS A 381 2.71 -15.88 -19.51
CA CYS A 381 2.76 -15.23 -20.82
C CYS A 381 2.78 -16.27 -21.94
N VAL A 382 2.06 -15.99 -23.03
CA VAL A 382 2.14 -16.82 -24.25
C VAL A 382 3.50 -16.66 -24.92
N LYS A 383 4.01 -15.42 -24.95
CA LYS A 383 5.33 -15.07 -25.49
C LYS A 383 5.96 -13.97 -24.65
N CYS A 384 7.27 -14.06 -24.41
CA CYS A 384 8.01 -13.08 -23.63
C CYS A 384 8.42 -11.88 -24.48
N LEU A 385 8.24 -10.67 -23.94
CA LEU A 385 8.60 -9.41 -24.60
C LEU A 385 10.13 -9.25 -24.74
N HIS A 386 10.89 -9.66 -23.73
CA HIS A 386 12.35 -9.51 -23.68
C HIS A 386 13.07 -10.86 -23.66
N PHE A 387 13.35 -11.40 -22.48
CA PHE A 387 14.06 -12.67 -22.30
C PHE A 387 13.22 -13.66 -21.50
N LYS A 388 13.60 -14.94 -21.56
CA LYS A 388 12.96 -16.01 -20.81
C LYS A 388 13.99 -16.70 -19.90
N ASP A 389 13.74 -16.66 -18.59
CA ASP A 389 14.56 -17.32 -17.59
C ASP A 389 13.81 -18.49 -16.97
N GLY A 390 14.05 -19.70 -17.51
CA GLY A 390 13.27 -20.88 -17.18
C GLY A 390 11.82 -20.73 -17.67
N PRO A 391 10.80 -20.81 -16.80
CA PRO A 391 9.42 -20.56 -17.19
C PRO A 391 9.06 -19.06 -17.25
N ASN A 392 9.82 -18.17 -16.59
CA ASN A 392 9.43 -16.78 -16.38
C ASN A 392 9.96 -15.84 -17.47
N CYS A 393 9.13 -14.92 -17.95
CA CYS A 393 9.56 -13.79 -18.77
C CYS A 393 10.23 -12.70 -17.92
N VAL A 394 11.41 -12.22 -18.33
CA VAL A 394 12.20 -11.24 -17.58
C VAL A 394 12.75 -10.14 -18.50
N GLU A 395 12.87 -8.93 -17.95
CA GLU A 395 13.40 -7.77 -18.69
C GLU A 395 14.89 -7.95 -19.04
N LYS A 396 15.65 -8.60 -18.15
CA LYS A 396 17.07 -8.92 -18.32
C LYS A 396 17.39 -10.24 -17.61
N CYS A 397 18.27 -11.05 -18.20
CA CYS A 397 18.79 -12.23 -17.53
C CYS A 397 19.48 -11.87 -16.18
N PRO A 398 19.37 -12.73 -15.15
CA PRO A 398 20.02 -12.54 -13.86
C PRO A 398 21.50 -12.13 -13.98
N ASP A 399 21.83 -10.95 -13.48
CA ASP A 399 23.19 -10.38 -13.54
C ASP A 399 23.60 -9.92 -12.15
N GLY A 400 24.13 -10.84 -11.34
CA GLY A 400 24.56 -10.57 -9.97
C GLY A 400 23.45 -10.71 -8.93
N LEU A 401 22.44 -11.56 -9.18
CA LEU A 401 21.42 -11.86 -8.17
C LEU A 401 22.00 -12.69 -7.02
N GLN A 402 21.58 -12.41 -5.79
CA GLN A 402 22.04 -13.18 -4.63
C GLN A 402 21.40 -14.58 -4.64
N GLY A 403 22.20 -15.61 -4.87
CA GLY A 403 21.82 -17.01 -4.65
C GLY A 403 22.13 -17.47 -3.23
N ALA A 404 21.78 -18.72 -2.91
CA ALA A 404 21.96 -19.29 -1.58
C ALA A 404 23.43 -19.37 -1.12
N ASN A 405 24.37 -19.58 -2.05
CA ASN A 405 25.79 -19.76 -1.76
C ASN A 405 26.70 -18.77 -2.50
N SER A 406 26.26 -18.24 -3.64
CA SER A 406 27.04 -17.33 -4.49
C SER A 406 26.12 -16.41 -5.28
N PHE A 407 26.69 -15.38 -5.90
CA PHE A 407 25.96 -14.60 -6.91
C PHE A 407 25.65 -15.45 -8.13
N ILE A 408 24.50 -15.19 -8.73
CA ILE A 408 23.98 -15.87 -9.92
C ILE A 408 24.11 -14.93 -11.10
N PHE A 409 24.79 -15.44 -12.13
CA PHE A 409 24.96 -14.77 -13.41
C PHE A 409 24.44 -15.68 -14.51
N LYS A 410 23.62 -15.13 -15.40
CA LYS A 410 23.10 -15.77 -16.59
C LYS A 410 23.32 -14.86 -17.79
N TYR A 411 23.41 -15.46 -18.97
CA TYR A 411 23.52 -14.75 -20.23
C TYR A 411 22.39 -15.17 -21.17
N ALA A 412 21.99 -14.25 -22.05
CA ALA A 412 21.02 -14.56 -23.09
C ALA A 412 21.69 -15.22 -24.31
N GLU A 413 21.05 -16.27 -24.83
CA GLU A 413 21.34 -16.85 -26.13
C GLU A 413 20.58 -16.14 -27.27
N ILE A 414 20.78 -16.60 -28.51
CA ILE A 414 20.18 -16.00 -29.72
C ILE A 414 18.64 -16.13 -29.71
N ASN A 415 18.12 -17.16 -29.03
CA ASN A 415 16.69 -17.38 -28.83
C ASN A 415 16.09 -16.56 -27.66
N ASN A 416 16.85 -15.63 -27.08
CA ASN A 416 16.48 -14.85 -25.89
C ASN A 416 16.22 -15.67 -24.62
N GLU A 417 16.70 -16.92 -24.53
CA GLU A 417 16.66 -17.71 -23.30
C GLU A 417 17.89 -17.46 -22.43
N CYS A 418 17.71 -17.44 -21.11
CA CYS A 418 18.75 -17.18 -20.13
C CYS A 418 19.41 -18.48 -19.66
N HIS A 419 20.73 -18.60 -19.89
CA HIS A 419 21.53 -19.75 -19.49
C HIS A 419 22.56 -19.39 -18.41
N PRO A 420 22.88 -20.32 -17.49
CA PRO A 420 23.87 -20.08 -16.43
C PRO A 420 25.26 -19.81 -17.00
N CYS A 421 25.94 -18.82 -16.42
CA CYS A 421 27.37 -18.61 -16.64
C CYS A 421 28.19 -19.75 -16.03
N HIS A 422 29.44 -19.88 -16.48
CA HIS A 422 30.38 -20.84 -15.88
C HIS A 422 30.64 -20.48 -14.40
N ALA A 423 30.86 -21.49 -13.54
CA ALA A 423 31.02 -21.30 -12.09
C ALA A 423 32.16 -20.34 -11.68
N ASN A 424 33.17 -20.19 -12.54
CA ASN A 424 34.31 -19.30 -12.32
C ASN A 424 34.00 -17.82 -12.64
N CYS A 425 32.81 -17.50 -13.16
CA CYS A 425 32.40 -16.15 -13.53
C CYS A 425 31.81 -15.42 -12.31
N THR A 426 32.66 -15.00 -11.38
CA THR A 426 32.24 -14.42 -10.10
C THR A 426 32.23 -12.89 -10.06
N GLN A 427 32.66 -12.20 -11.13
CA GLN A 427 32.71 -10.72 -11.23
C GLN A 427 32.29 -10.23 -12.64
N GLY A 428 31.33 -9.28 -12.71
CA GLY A 428 31.07 -8.50 -13.95
C GLY A 428 32.22 -7.53 -14.26
N PRO A 429 32.26 -6.75 -15.37
CA PRO A 429 31.49 -6.71 -16.62
C PRO A 429 32.25 -7.43 -17.76
N GLY A 430 32.75 -8.64 -17.50
CA GLY A 430 33.44 -9.51 -18.47
C GLY A 430 32.55 -10.63 -19.06
N VAL A 431 31.22 -10.55 -18.89
CA VAL A 431 30.27 -11.63 -19.19
C VAL A 431 30.26 -12.01 -20.69
N ARG A 432 30.65 -11.10 -21.59
CA ARG A 432 30.84 -11.44 -23.02
C ARG A 432 32.03 -12.38 -23.27
N LEU A 433 33.04 -12.39 -22.41
CA LEU A 433 34.28 -13.15 -22.59
C LEU A 433 34.33 -14.46 -21.80
N CYS A 434 33.50 -14.62 -20.78
CA CYS A 434 33.44 -15.86 -20.00
C CYS A 434 32.21 -16.73 -20.35
N ARG A 435 31.76 -16.72 -21.60
CA ARG A 435 30.76 -17.69 -22.12
C ARG A 435 31.29 -19.12 -22.11
N PHE A 436 32.60 -19.27 -22.10
CA PHE A 436 33.29 -20.55 -22.03
C PHE A 436 34.33 -20.45 -20.93
N GLY A 437 34.47 -21.49 -20.11
CA GLY A 437 35.61 -21.59 -19.19
C GLY A 437 36.94 -21.36 -19.92
N MET A 438 37.99 -21.07 -19.15
CA MET A 438 39.35 -20.81 -19.65
C MET A 438 39.83 -21.81 -20.73
N ASP A 439 39.27 -23.02 -20.80
CA ASP A 439 39.60 -24.07 -21.78
C ASP A 439 39.20 -23.82 -23.24
N LYS A 440 38.38 -22.78 -23.54
CA LYS A 440 38.00 -22.45 -24.94
C LYS A 440 38.67 -21.19 -25.49
N ILE A 441 39.39 -20.44 -24.64
CA ILE A 441 40.14 -19.26 -25.06
C ILE A 441 41.45 -19.68 -25.76
N GLU A 442 42.02 -20.85 -25.44
CA GLU A 442 43.20 -21.37 -26.15
C GLU A 442 42.90 -21.84 -27.59
N ASN A 443 41.68 -22.28 -27.89
CA ASN A 443 41.32 -22.73 -29.25
C ASN A 443 40.90 -21.61 -30.22
N LEU A 444 40.76 -20.37 -29.75
CA LEU A 444 40.48 -19.21 -30.61
C LEU A 444 41.75 -18.43 -30.98
N LYS A 445 42.88 -18.69 -30.31
CA LYS A 445 44.19 -18.11 -30.69
C LYS A 445 44.90 -18.84 -31.84
N THR A 446 44.44 -20.03 -32.23
CA THR A 446 45.06 -20.86 -33.29
C THR A 446 44.37 -20.76 -34.66
N ARG A 447 43.48 -19.78 -34.88
CA ARG A 447 42.84 -19.52 -36.19
C ARG A 447 43.04 -18.11 -36.73
N VAL A 448 44.11 -17.44 -36.31
CA VAL A 448 44.62 -16.25 -36.96
C VAL A 448 46.13 -16.42 -37.13
N ASP A 449 46.49 -17.24 -38.11
CA ASP A 449 47.78 -17.20 -38.81
C ASP A 449 47.48 -17.24 -40.32
#